data_AF-A0A956L0N5-F1
#
_entry.id   AF-A0A956L0N5-F1
#
_cell.length_a   1.000
_cell.length_b   1.000
_cell.length_c   1.000
_cell.angle_alpha   90.00
_cell.angle_beta   90.00
_cell.angle_gamma   90.00
#
_symmetry.space_group_name_H-M   'P 1'
#
loop_
_entity.id
_entity.type
_entity.pdbx_description
1 polymer ?
#
loop_
_entity_poly.entity_id
_entity_poly.type
_entity_poly.pdbx_seq_one_letter_code
_entity_poly.pdbx_strand_id
1 'polypeptide(L)'
;MHDLVIVSDLHLGRGKNPKTGRYYELEAFFYDEDFLRFCRYLCDDARRRQVPLKLVLNGDTFDLLRLDPVPLDGDPQVVNRFAPALNPTRAAAEVSRILGGHPALVEALATVLAEGHEVVVLPGNHDIEVQWEPVRDSMRRCIGEHPRLGDEPGGALERLRFEDWFYHEPGRIWVEHGCQYDPENAFRYPLRRELVHEPDALHEAELDNPLGNFFQRYLYNAFGHITFIVPSTRANTRYMKWLVFNDPQLLLRIVKSHWRFWWQVLRRVAKYPSRDRARLAQAHERQLERLARSSGLGDDLRQIDALKESRADITAALQSFSRQAWRLVWRLLGVGALVFGLWFFAIHGLTELRVGLWRKAAAFLGFGFFFLFSAFGAVLYSLFRGSPSVLPQPMRQAAAAIARRLDVPIVCFGHTHEEVLWRLKARRGRPGGAWYFNTGTWIAVFTHDVLLPRERVQYTFLRVRGHEGELMSWSPGRGEPKPVVLLDEAAERATPGETPS
;
A
#
# COMPACT_ATOMS: atom_id res chain seq x y z
N MET A 1 0.64 -26.86 20.05
CA MET A 1 1.09 -25.58 19.48
C MET A 1 1.20 -25.78 17.97
N HIS A 2 0.68 -24.85 17.17
CA HIS A 2 0.68 -24.93 15.70
C HIS A 2 1.77 -24.05 15.11
N ASP A 3 2.21 -24.37 13.90
CA ASP A 3 3.07 -23.50 13.10
C ASP A 3 2.22 -22.40 12.45
N LEU A 4 2.78 -21.19 12.35
CA LEU A 4 2.19 -20.11 11.58
C LEU A 4 3.05 -19.84 10.34
N VAL A 5 2.39 -19.68 9.21
CA VAL A 5 2.99 -19.19 7.97
C VAL A 5 2.20 -17.97 7.53
N ILE A 6 2.85 -16.83 7.43
CA ILE A 6 2.21 -15.55 7.11
C ILE A 6 2.75 -15.06 5.78
N VAL A 7 1.84 -14.84 4.82
CA VAL A 7 2.09 -14.22 3.52
C VAL A 7 1.23 -12.97 3.41
N SER A 8 1.63 -12.00 2.60
CA SER A 8 0.85 -10.78 2.34
C SER A 8 1.08 -10.33 0.90
N ASP A 9 0.29 -9.34 0.47
CA ASP A 9 0.57 -8.56 -0.73
C ASP A 9 0.72 -9.45 -1.97
N LEU A 10 -0.29 -10.32 -2.15
CA LEU A 10 -0.44 -11.13 -3.36
C LEU A 10 -1.01 -10.30 -4.50
N HIS A 11 -1.83 -9.28 -4.22
CA HIS A 11 -2.42 -8.36 -5.20
C HIS A 11 -3.08 -9.08 -6.39
N LEU A 12 -3.90 -10.09 -6.08
CA LEU A 12 -4.64 -10.86 -7.08
C LEU A 12 -5.61 -9.96 -7.85
N GLY A 13 -5.38 -9.81 -9.16
CA GLY A 13 -6.30 -9.17 -10.09
C GLY A 13 -7.31 -10.18 -10.67
N ARG A 14 -7.91 -9.85 -11.83
CA ARG A 14 -8.93 -10.72 -12.46
C ARG A 14 -8.39 -12.07 -12.97
N GLY A 15 -7.08 -12.26 -12.98
CA GLY A 15 -6.39 -13.46 -13.41
C GLY A 15 -6.44 -13.71 -14.91
N LYS A 16 -6.57 -14.99 -15.27
CA LYS A 16 -6.61 -15.44 -16.66
C LYS A 16 -8.01 -15.26 -17.23
N ASN A 17 -8.12 -14.60 -18.39
CA ASN A 17 -9.36 -14.49 -19.13
C ASN A 17 -9.69 -15.86 -19.78
N PRO A 18 -10.81 -16.50 -19.41
CA PRO A 18 -11.15 -17.84 -19.90
C PRO A 18 -11.50 -17.85 -21.39
N LYS A 19 -11.92 -16.71 -21.97
CA LYS A 19 -12.30 -16.62 -23.38
C LYS A 19 -11.09 -16.52 -24.31
N THR A 20 -10.01 -15.87 -23.87
CA THR A 20 -8.84 -15.59 -24.70
C THR A 20 -7.61 -16.41 -24.29
N GLY A 21 -7.62 -16.98 -23.08
CA GLY A 21 -6.46 -17.63 -22.48
C GLY A 21 -5.33 -16.69 -22.07
N ARG A 22 -5.51 -15.37 -22.22
CA ARG A 22 -4.54 -14.33 -21.82
C ARG A 22 -4.91 -13.77 -20.46
N TYR A 23 -3.96 -13.14 -19.76
CA TYR A 23 -4.26 -12.41 -18.54
C TYR A 23 -4.98 -11.09 -18.84
N TYR A 24 -5.79 -10.65 -17.88
CA TYR A 24 -6.36 -9.31 -17.85
C TYR A 24 -5.25 -8.24 -17.75
N GLU A 25 -5.51 -7.03 -18.25
CA GLU A 25 -4.46 -6.03 -18.49
C GLU A 25 -3.83 -5.51 -17.20
N LEU A 26 -4.63 -5.46 -16.14
CA LEU A 26 -4.23 -4.97 -14.84
C LEU A 26 -3.73 -6.06 -13.88
N GLU A 27 -3.63 -7.31 -14.32
CA GLU A 27 -3.10 -8.39 -13.49
C GLU A 27 -1.65 -8.14 -13.05
N ALA A 28 -1.35 -8.43 -11.79
CA ALA A 28 -0.01 -8.33 -11.19
C ALA A 28 0.49 -9.68 -10.64
N PHE A 29 -0.42 -10.61 -10.34
CA PHE A 29 -0.13 -11.93 -9.81
C PHE A 29 -0.16 -12.99 -10.91
N PHE A 30 1.00 -13.59 -11.19
CA PHE A 30 1.17 -14.62 -12.21
C PHE A 30 1.66 -15.96 -11.63
N TYR A 31 1.56 -16.13 -10.30
CA TYR A 31 2.33 -17.11 -9.54
C TYR A 31 1.45 -18.17 -8.87
N ASP A 32 0.25 -18.41 -9.38
CA ASP A 32 -0.70 -19.39 -8.84
C ASP A 32 -0.08 -20.77 -8.61
N GLU A 33 0.65 -21.27 -9.61
CA GLU A 33 1.29 -22.58 -9.56
C GLU A 33 2.43 -22.63 -8.52
N ASP A 34 3.14 -21.52 -8.33
CA ASP A 34 4.17 -21.41 -7.30
C ASP A 34 3.55 -21.42 -5.91
N PHE A 35 2.44 -20.70 -5.72
CA PHE A 35 1.69 -20.66 -4.47
C PHE A 35 1.07 -22.02 -4.13
N LEU A 36 0.54 -22.73 -5.13
CA LEU A 36 0.05 -24.10 -4.96
C LEU A 36 1.15 -25.07 -4.53
N ARG A 37 2.32 -25.03 -5.18
CA ARG A 37 3.47 -25.86 -4.78
C ARG A 37 3.95 -25.52 -3.38
N PHE A 38 3.97 -24.24 -3.03
CA PHE A 38 4.29 -23.77 -1.68
C PHE A 38 3.32 -24.35 -0.64
N CYS A 39 2.01 -24.22 -0.84
CA CYS A 39 1.00 -24.77 0.07
C CYS A 39 1.11 -26.29 0.22
N ARG A 40 1.35 -27.02 -0.88
CA ARG A 40 1.59 -28.48 -0.82
C ARG A 40 2.83 -28.81 0.00
N TYR A 41 3.94 -28.09 -0.20
CA TYR A 41 5.15 -28.24 0.60
C TYR A 41 4.87 -28.01 2.10
N LEU A 42 4.12 -26.95 2.44
CA LEU A 42 3.78 -26.65 3.82
C LEU A 42 2.96 -27.77 4.47
N CYS A 43 1.96 -28.29 3.75
CA CYS A 43 1.14 -29.41 4.23
C CYS A 43 1.99 -30.68 4.42
N ASP A 44 2.85 -31.00 3.46
CA ASP A 44 3.75 -32.15 3.56
C ASP A 44 4.74 -32.02 4.74
N ASP A 45 5.28 -30.82 4.98
CA ASP A 45 6.16 -30.54 6.11
C ASP A 45 5.43 -30.63 7.45
N ALA A 46 4.22 -30.06 7.54
CA ALA A 46 3.36 -30.15 8.70
C ALA A 46 2.99 -31.61 9.02
N ARG A 47 2.65 -32.40 8.00
CA ARG A 47 2.34 -33.84 8.11
C ARG A 47 3.53 -34.64 8.63
N ARG A 48 4.74 -34.44 8.05
CA ARG A 48 5.97 -35.12 8.49
C ARG A 48 6.30 -34.83 9.95
N ARG A 49 6.06 -33.60 10.40
CA ARG A 49 6.32 -33.17 11.79
C ARG A 49 5.13 -33.39 12.72
N GLN A 50 3.99 -33.84 12.20
CA GLN A 50 2.73 -34.02 12.93
C GLN A 50 2.31 -32.77 13.73
N VAL A 51 2.49 -31.59 13.13
CA VAL A 51 2.08 -30.31 13.72
C VAL A 51 0.95 -29.68 12.92
N PRO A 52 -0.06 -29.05 13.56
CA PRO A 52 -1.04 -28.26 12.83
C PRO A 52 -0.37 -27.03 12.20
N LEU A 53 -0.85 -26.65 11.02
CA LEU A 53 -0.46 -25.44 10.30
C LEU A 53 -1.61 -24.44 10.30
N LYS A 54 -1.26 -23.16 10.41
CA LYS A 54 -2.15 -22.04 10.11
C LYS A 54 -1.49 -21.11 9.10
N LEU A 55 -2.09 -21.02 7.91
CA LEU A 55 -1.71 -20.10 6.85
C LEU A 55 -2.47 -18.79 7.03
N VAL A 56 -1.75 -17.68 7.12
CA VAL A 56 -2.32 -16.34 7.31
C VAL A 56 -2.07 -15.52 6.04
N LEU A 57 -3.15 -15.08 5.40
CA LEU A 57 -3.13 -14.11 4.30
C LEU A 57 -3.30 -12.70 4.91
N ASN A 58 -2.19 -12.02 5.14
CA ASN A 58 -2.10 -10.79 5.93
C ASN A 58 -2.34 -9.51 5.12
N GLY A 59 -3.54 -9.40 4.55
CA GLY A 59 -3.98 -8.23 3.78
C GLY A 59 -3.38 -8.14 2.38
N ASP A 60 -4.03 -7.35 1.53
CA ASP A 60 -3.68 -7.14 0.12
C ASP A 60 -3.55 -8.49 -0.62
N THR A 61 -4.44 -9.41 -0.29
CA THR A 61 -4.62 -10.65 -1.03
C THR A 61 -5.21 -10.31 -2.40
N PHE A 62 -6.27 -9.51 -2.44
CA PHE A 62 -6.91 -9.05 -3.68
C PHE A 62 -6.52 -7.62 -4.00
N ASP A 63 -6.38 -7.28 -5.28
CA ASP A 63 -6.21 -5.88 -5.71
C ASP A 63 -7.53 -5.31 -6.25
N LEU A 64 -8.48 -5.03 -5.34
CA LEU A 64 -9.80 -4.52 -5.71
C LEU A 64 -9.76 -3.05 -6.20
N LEU A 65 -8.62 -2.38 -6.02
CA LEU A 65 -8.36 -1.04 -6.54
C LEU A 65 -7.94 -1.05 -8.01
N ARG A 66 -7.34 -2.14 -8.48
CA ARG A 66 -6.72 -2.29 -9.81
C ARG A 66 -7.48 -3.29 -10.69
N LEU A 67 -8.80 -3.12 -10.79
CA LEU A 67 -9.65 -3.97 -11.62
C LEU A 67 -9.99 -3.32 -12.95
N ASP A 68 -9.89 -4.10 -14.03
CA ASP A 68 -10.42 -3.67 -15.33
C ASP A 68 -11.90 -3.32 -15.17
N PRO A 69 -12.35 -2.18 -15.71
CA PRO A 69 -13.74 -1.78 -15.57
C PRO A 69 -14.61 -2.68 -16.45
N VAL A 70 -15.37 -3.56 -15.80
CA VAL A 70 -16.48 -4.27 -16.43
C VAL A 70 -17.77 -3.60 -15.96
N PRO A 71 -18.54 -2.97 -16.86
CA PRO A 71 -19.83 -2.39 -16.52
C PRO A 71 -20.77 -3.45 -15.96
N LEU A 72 -21.42 -3.17 -14.83
CA LEU A 72 -22.62 -3.86 -14.38
C LEU A 72 -23.86 -3.05 -14.80
N ASP A 73 -24.99 -3.74 -14.92
CA ASP A 73 -26.27 -3.08 -15.23
C ASP A 73 -26.59 -2.00 -14.19
N GLY A 74 -26.80 -0.77 -14.65
CA GLY A 74 -27.10 0.40 -13.80
C GLY A 74 -25.89 1.27 -13.42
N ASP A 75 -24.66 0.88 -13.78
CA ASP A 75 -23.47 1.64 -13.42
C ASP A 75 -23.37 3.01 -14.13
N PRO A 76 -22.94 4.09 -13.43
CA PRO A 76 -22.59 5.35 -14.07
C PRO A 76 -21.40 5.17 -15.03
N GLN A 77 -21.62 5.47 -16.32
CA GLN A 77 -20.62 5.29 -17.40
C GLN A 77 -19.23 5.91 -17.13
N VAL A 78 -19.15 6.96 -16.31
CA VAL A 78 -17.89 7.67 -16.01
C VAL A 78 -17.07 6.97 -14.92
N VAL A 79 -17.72 6.33 -13.94
CA VAL A 79 -17.05 5.56 -12.88
C VAL A 79 -16.43 4.29 -13.46
N ASN A 80 -17.11 3.71 -14.47
CA ASN A 80 -16.65 2.59 -15.28
C ASN A 80 -15.43 2.89 -16.17
N ARG A 81 -14.78 4.05 -16.08
CA ARG A 81 -13.61 4.34 -16.92
C ARG A 81 -12.27 3.98 -16.27
N PHE A 82 -12.20 3.97 -14.94
CA PHE A 82 -10.92 3.84 -14.22
C PHE A 82 -10.91 2.66 -13.25
N ALA A 83 -12.00 2.48 -12.50
CA ALA A 83 -12.28 1.27 -11.73
C ALA A 83 -13.66 1.39 -11.05
N PRO A 84 -14.33 0.25 -10.83
CA PRO A 84 -15.66 0.21 -10.24
C PRO A 84 -15.69 0.80 -8.81
N ALA A 85 -16.76 1.53 -8.48
CA ALA A 85 -17.05 1.81 -7.07
C ALA A 85 -17.55 0.53 -6.41
N LEU A 86 -16.99 0.19 -5.25
CA LEU A 86 -17.26 -1.07 -4.58
C LEU A 86 -18.31 -0.87 -3.50
N ASN A 87 -19.41 -1.61 -3.63
CA ASN A 87 -20.35 -1.91 -2.55
C ASN A 87 -20.23 -3.41 -2.20
N PRO A 88 -20.87 -3.90 -1.13
CA PRO A 88 -20.74 -5.29 -0.71
C PRO A 88 -21.06 -6.32 -1.79
N THR A 89 -22.13 -6.09 -2.56
CA THR A 89 -22.55 -7.00 -3.65
C THR A 89 -21.53 -7.02 -4.79
N ARG A 90 -21.04 -5.84 -5.20
CA ARG A 90 -20.06 -5.74 -6.28
C ARG A 90 -18.71 -6.31 -5.89
N ALA A 91 -18.22 -5.99 -4.68
CA ALA A 91 -16.96 -6.54 -4.17
C ALA A 91 -16.99 -8.07 -4.15
N ALA A 92 -18.10 -8.67 -3.70
CA ALA A 92 -18.28 -10.13 -3.73
C ALA A 92 -18.24 -10.69 -5.16
N ALA A 93 -18.91 -10.02 -6.12
CA ALA A 93 -18.88 -10.43 -7.52
C ALA A 93 -17.48 -10.32 -8.14
N GLU A 94 -16.71 -9.28 -7.82
CA GLU A 94 -15.33 -9.15 -8.30
C GLU A 94 -14.42 -10.22 -7.67
N VAL A 95 -14.51 -10.47 -6.36
CA VAL A 95 -13.74 -11.56 -5.70
C VAL A 95 -14.07 -12.92 -6.31
N SER A 96 -15.33 -13.21 -6.61
CA SER A 96 -15.68 -14.45 -7.34
C SER A 96 -15.01 -14.54 -8.71
N ARG A 97 -14.89 -13.42 -9.44
CA ARG A 97 -14.24 -13.39 -10.76
C ARG A 97 -12.73 -13.55 -10.64
N ILE A 98 -12.12 -12.88 -9.67
CA ILE A 98 -10.70 -13.01 -9.34
C ILE A 98 -10.38 -14.48 -9.06
N LEU A 99 -11.09 -15.11 -8.12
CA LEU A 99 -10.87 -16.53 -7.79
C LEU A 99 -11.12 -17.45 -9.00
N GLY A 100 -12.09 -17.14 -9.86
CA GLY A 100 -12.31 -17.87 -11.12
C GLY A 100 -11.18 -17.73 -12.14
N GLY A 101 -10.43 -16.62 -12.10
CA GLY A 101 -9.21 -16.40 -12.89
C GLY A 101 -7.96 -17.06 -12.30
N HIS A 102 -8.04 -17.57 -11.07
CA HIS A 102 -6.94 -18.10 -10.27
C HIS A 102 -7.23 -19.51 -9.70
N PRO A 103 -7.51 -20.52 -10.56
CA PRO A 103 -7.91 -21.85 -10.11
C PRO A 103 -6.85 -22.57 -9.27
N ALA A 104 -5.56 -22.39 -9.56
CA ALA A 104 -4.48 -23.02 -8.79
C ALA A 104 -4.32 -22.37 -7.39
N LEU A 105 -4.63 -21.07 -7.23
CA LEU A 105 -4.75 -20.45 -5.91
C LEU A 105 -5.90 -21.06 -5.11
N VAL A 106 -7.08 -21.22 -5.72
CA VAL A 106 -8.24 -21.87 -5.09
C VAL A 106 -7.87 -23.31 -4.66
N GLU A 107 -7.21 -24.06 -5.54
CA GLU A 107 -6.69 -25.39 -5.21
C GLU A 107 -5.72 -25.36 -4.03
N ALA A 108 -4.85 -24.34 -3.95
CA ALA A 108 -3.87 -24.20 -2.87
C ALA A 108 -4.56 -24.05 -1.51
N LEU A 109 -5.57 -23.17 -1.42
CA LEU A 109 -6.35 -22.96 -0.20
C LEU A 109 -7.18 -24.20 0.16
N ALA A 110 -7.84 -24.82 -0.84
CA ALA A 110 -8.58 -26.06 -0.64
C ALA A 110 -7.67 -27.20 -0.15
N THR A 111 -6.42 -27.27 -0.62
CA THR A 111 -5.43 -28.26 -0.17
C THR A 111 -5.12 -28.08 1.32
N VAL A 112 -4.86 -26.85 1.77
CA VAL A 112 -4.59 -26.57 3.20
C VAL A 112 -5.78 -26.98 4.07
N LEU A 113 -7.00 -26.61 3.66
CA LEU A 113 -8.22 -26.92 4.42
C LEU A 113 -8.53 -28.43 4.43
N ALA A 114 -8.33 -29.13 3.32
CA ALA A 114 -8.55 -30.57 3.17
C ALA A 114 -7.63 -31.39 4.10
N GLU A 115 -6.39 -30.94 4.31
CA GLU A 115 -5.42 -31.56 5.20
C GLU A 115 -5.67 -31.26 6.70
N GLY A 116 -6.78 -30.59 7.02
CA GLY A 116 -7.16 -30.28 8.40
C GLY A 116 -6.47 -29.04 8.99
N HIS A 117 -5.79 -28.25 8.17
CA HIS A 117 -5.14 -27.01 8.58
C HIS A 117 -6.07 -25.80 8.47
N GLU A 118 -5.63 -24.66 9.01
CA GLU A 118 -6.41 -23.42 9.08
C GLU A 118 -5.89 -22.37 8.08
N VAL A 119 -6.80 -21.62 7.47
CA VAL A 119 -6.51 -20.44 6.66
C VAL A 119 -7.17 -19.24 7.32
N VAL A 120 -6.40 -18.20 7.63
CA VAL A 120 -6.90 -16.93 8.18
C VAL A 120 -6.68 -15.83 7.17
N VAL A 121 -7.71 -15.06 6.86
CA VAL A 121 -7.65 -13.93 5.93
C VAL A 121 -7.84 -12.63 6.70
N LEU A 122 -6.90 -11.70 6.54
CA LEU A 122 -6.96 -10.34 7.07
C LEU A 122 -7.12 -9.33 5.93
N PRO A 123 -7.78 -8.18 6.17
CA PRO A 123 -7.87 -7.10 5.20
C PRO A 123 -6.58 -6.27 5.15
N GLY A 124 -6.25 -5.78 3.96
CA GLY A 124 -5.26 -4.72 3.72
C GLY A 124 -5.92 -3.44 3.22
N ASN A 125 -5.13 -2.56 2.59
CA ASN A 125 -5.69 -1.34 2.00
C ASN A 125 -6.23 -1.54 0.58
N HIS A 126 -5.84 -2.60 -0.13
CA HIS A 126 -6.37 -2.94 -1.46
C HIS A 126 -7.62 -3.83 -1.42
N ASP A 127 -7.91 -4.47 -0.28
CA ASP A 127 -9.01 -5.42 -0.11
C ASP A 127 -9.71 -5.29 1.25
N ILE A 128 -9.88 -4.05 1.73
CA ILE A 128 -10.61 -3.74 2.96
C ILE A 128 -12.03 -4.32 2.96
N GLU A 129 -12.59 -4.56 1.77
CA GLU A 129 -13.89 -5.18 1.50
C GLU A 129 -14.01 -6.63 1.97
N VAL A 130 -12.89 -7.36 2.20
CA VAL A 130 -12.88 -8.73 2.76
C VAL A 130 -13.58 -8.82 4.14
N GLN A 131 -13.77 -7.68 4.79
CA GLN A 131 -14.56 -7.57 6.02
C GLN A 131 -16.05 -7.85 5.84
N TRP A 132 -16.60 -7.68 4.63
CA TRP A 132 -18.04 -7.82 4.38
C TRP A 132 -18.47 -9.27 4.19
N GLU A 133 -19.60 -9.64 4.81
CA GLU A 133 -20.10 -11.02 4.76
C GLU A 133 -20.33 -11.53 3.31
N PRO A 134 -20.90 -10.74 2.36
CA PRO A 134 -21.01 -11.20 0.98
C PRO A 134 -19.68 -11.57 0.32
N VAL A 135 -18.58 -10.88 0.66
CA VAL A 135 -17.24 -11.19 0.13
C VAL A 135 -16.73 -12.50 0.73
N ARG A 136 -16.89 -12.67 2.04
CA ARG A 136 -16.52 -13.90 2.76
C ARG A 136 -17.29 -15.11 2.24
N ASP A 137 -18.59 -14.96 2.01
CA ASP A 137 -19.44 -16.00 1.42
C ASP A 137 -19.02 -16.34 0.00
N SER A 138 -18.63 -15.35 -0.81
CA SER A 138 -18.07 -15.60 -2.13
C SER A 138 -16.78 -16.43 -2.06
N MET A 139 -15.88 -16.11 -1.12
CA MET A 139 -14.65 -16.89 -0.92
C MET A 139 -14.95 -18.32 -0.46
N ARG A 140 -15.82 -18.48 0.54
CA ARG A 140 -16.26 -19.79 1.03
C ARG A 140 -16.86 -20.64 -0.07
N ARG A 141 -17.71 -20.06 -0.92
CA ARG A 141 -18.33 -20.73 -2.05
C ARG A 141 -17.28 -21.16 -3.08
N CYS A 142 -16.45 -20.24 -3.57
CA CYS A 142 -15.44 -20.56 -4.58
C CYS A 142 -14.43 -21.62 -4.12
N ILE A 143 -14.03 -21.60 -2.84
CA ILE A 143 -13.13 -22.61 -2.27
C ILE A 143 -13.87 -23.91 -1.98
N GLY A 144 -15.11 -23.82 -1.46
CA GLY A 144 -15.99 -24.93 -1.11
C GLY A 144 -16.40 -25.80 -2.30
N GLU A 145 -16.53 -25.21 -3.49
CA GLU A 145 -16.82 -25.90 -4.75
C GLU A 145 -15.63 -26.75 -5.26
N HIS A 146 -14.44 -26.63 -4.67
CA HIS A 146 -13.26 -27.35 -5.12
C HIS A 146 -13.33 -28.85 -4.74
N PRO A 147 -13.16 -29.80 -5.69
CA PRO A 147 -13.33 -31.25 -5.43
C PRO A 147 -12.49 -31.85 -4.31
N ARG A 148 -11.36 -31.22 -3.97
CA ARG A 148 -10.49 -31.65 -2.84
C ARG A 148 -11.19 -31.63 -1.47
N LEU A 149 -12.25 -30.85 -1.31
CA LEU A 149 -12.98 -30.77 -0.04
C LEU A 149 -14.06 -31.85 0.09
N GLY A 150 -14.29 -32.65 -0.95
CA GLY A 150 -15.33 -33.67 -0.99
C GLY A 150 -16.75 -33.09 -1.07
N ASP A 151 -17.76 -33.94 -0.91
CA ASP A 151 -19.17 -33.58 -1.08
C ASP A 151 -19.73 -32.76 0.10
N GLU A 152 -19.10 -32.84 1.28
CA GLU A 152 -19.51 -32.16 2.52
C GLU A 152 -18.40 -31.23 3.04
N PRO A 153 -18.14 -30.09 2.37
CA PRO A 153 -17.01 -29.21 2.67
C PRO A 153 -17.18 -28.42 3.98
N GLY A 154 -18.36 -28.47 4.62
CA GLY A 154 -18.71 -27.62 5.77
C GLY A 154 -17.67 -27.64 6.89
N GLY A 155 -17.25 -28.83 7.32
CA GLY A 155 -16.23 -28.96 8.36
C GLY A 155 -14.84 -28.43 7.96
N ALA A 156 -14.52 -28.38 6.66
CA ALA A 156 -13.29 -27.77 6.18
C ALA A 156 -13.40 -26.24 6.09
N LEU A 157 -14.55 -25.72 5.67
CA LEU A 157 -14.81 -24.28 5.57
C LEU A 157 -14.89 -23.58 6.94
N GLU A 158 -15.19 -24.30 8.03
CA GLU A 158 -15.06 -23.76 9.40
C GLU A 158 -13.62 -23.37 9.77
N ARG A 159 -12.62 -23.95 9.09
CA ARG A 159 -11.20 -23.60 9.24
C ARG A 159 -10.75 -22.48 8.29
N LEU A 160 -11.64 -21.96 7.45
CA LEU A 160 -11.42 -20.73 6.70
C LEU A 160 -11.97 -19.55 7.52
N ARG A 161 -11.07 -18.85 8.20
CA ARG A 161 -11.40 -17.76 9.11
C ARG A 161 -11.11 -16.40 8.49
N PHE A 162 -11.88 -15.41 8.93
CA PHE A 162 -11.75 -14.02 8.48
C PHE A 162 -11.69 -13.13 9.70
N GLU A 163 -10.62 -12.35 9.79
CA GLU A 163 -10.48 -11.33 10.84
C GLU A 163 -10.85 -9.96 10.30
N ASP A 164 -11.35 -9.09 11.17
CA ASP A 164 -11.79 -7.75 10.78
C ASP A 164 -10.62 -6.76 10.73
N TRP A 165 -9.49 -7.06 11.39
CA TRP A 165 -8.31 -6.19 11.44
C TRP A 165 -6.99 -6.94 11.71
N PHE A 166 -6.91 -7.73 12.78
CA PHE A 166 -5.65 -8.33 13.25
C PHE A 166 -5.83 -9.79 13.65
N TYR A 167 -4.72 -10.52 13.69
CA TYR A 167 -4.61 -11.85 14.29
C TYR A 167 -3.62 -11.78 15.46
N HIS A 168 -4.04 -12.28 16.62
CA HIS A 168 -3.25 -12.16 17.85
C HIS A 168 -3.24 -13.48 18.63
N GLU A 169 -2.05 -13.96 18.97
CA GLU A 169 -1.83 -15.02 19.95
C GLU A 169 -1.07 -14.44 21.16
N PRO A 170 -1.74 -14.28 22.32
CA PRO A 170 -1.13 -13.71 23.52
C PRO A 170 0.21 -14.36 23.89
N GLY A 171 1.22 -13.53 24.16
CA GLY A 171 2.57 -13.99 24.51
C GLY A 171 3.36 -14.61 23.34
N ARG A 172 2.82 -14.59 22.11
CA ARG A 172 3.46 -15.19 20.94
C ARG A 172 3.59 -14.23 19.77
N ILE A 173 2.50 -13.67 19.27
CA ILE A 173 2.56 -12.87 18.03
C ILE A 173 1.37 -11.93 17.86
N TRP A 174 1.64 -10.75 17.29
CA TRP A 174 0.65 -9.85 16.69
C TRP A 174 0.87 -9.77 15.17
N VAL A 175 -0.21 -9.92 14.40
CA VAL A 175 -0.21 -9.81 12.93
C VAL A 175 -1.31 -8.84 12.51
N GLU A 176 -0.95 -7.85 11.70
CA GLU A 176 -1.89 -7.00 10.96
C GLU A 176 -1.23 -6.57 9.66
N HIS A 177 -1.98 -6.03 8.70
CA HIS A 177 -1.40 -5.65 7.42
C HIS A 177 -0.37 -4.51 7.54
N GLY A 178 -0.65 -3.50 8.38
CA GLY A 178 0.28 -2.41 8.71
C GLY A 178 0.03 -1.07 7.99
N CYS A 179 -0.94 -1.00 7.06
CA CYS A 179 -1.26 0.21 6.30
C CYS A 179 -1.70 1.43 7.15
N GLN A 180 -2.18 1.20 8.37
CA GLN A 180 -2.59 2.28 9.28
C GLN A 180 -1.42 3.17 9.74
N TYR A 181 -0.19 2.67 9.64
CA TYR A 181 1.02 3.39 10.02
C TYR A 181 1.73 4.02 8.82
N ASP A 182 1.11 3.97 7.62
CA ASP A 182 1.55 4.71 6.45
C ASP A 182 0.63 5.93 6.24
N PRO A 183 1.14 7.17 6.33
CA PRO A 183 0.35 8.38 6.12
C PRO A 183 -0.39 8.43 4.77
N GLU A 184 0.11 7.78 3.72
CA GLU A 184 -0.51 7.78 2.39
C GLU A 184 -1.64 6.74 2.26
N ASN A 185 -1.62 5.68 3.10
CA ASN A 185 -2.48 4.50 2.98
C ASN A 185 -3.34 4.20 4.23
N ALA A 186 -3.22 5.00 5.30
CA ALA A 186 -3.98 4.83 6.52
C ALA A 186 -5.44 5.29 6.40
N PHE A 187 -6.35 4.46 6.89
CA PHE A 187 -7.79 4.76 6.95
C PHE A 187 -8.13 5.42 8.27
N ARG A 188 -9.09 6.36 8.29
CA ARG A 188 -9.58 6.90 9.56
C ARG A 188 -10.49 5.91 10.28
N TYR A 189 -11.28 5.16 9.51
CA TYR A 189 -12.29 4.21 9.97
C TYR A 189 -12.07 2.85 9.28
N PRO A 190 -11.01 2.10 9.67
CA PRO A 190 -10.64 0.84 9.00
C PRO A 190 -11.63 -0.31 9.22
N LEU A 191 -12.46 -0.26 10.27
CA LEU A 191 -13.43 -1.32 10.57
C LEU A 191 -14.75 -1.09 9.83
N ARG A 192 -15.03 -1.93 8.83
CA ARG A 192 -16.11 -1.73 7.85
C ARG A 192 -17.14 -2.86 7.80
N ARG A 193 -16.99 -3.92 8.59
CA ARG A 193 -17.90 -5.08 8.58
C ARG A 193 -19.37 -4.71 8.80
N GLU A 194 -19.68 -3.80 9.72
CA GLU A 194 -21.07 -3.37 9.98
C GLU A 194 -21.67 -2.53 8.85
N LEU A 195 -20.85 -2.01 7.94
CA LEU A 195 -21.33 -1.14 6.85
C LEU A 195 -22.02 -1.94 5.74
N VAL A 196 -22.04 -3.28 5.82
CA VAL A 196 -22.67 -4.15 4.80
C VAL A 196 -24.15 -3.83 4.52
N HIS A 197 -24.85 -3.25 5.50
CA HIS A 197 -26.27 -2.90 5.38
C HIS A 197 -26.51 -1.41 5.09
N GLU A 198 -25.44 -0.61 4.96
CA GLU A 198 -25.57 0.80 4.61
C GLU A 198 -25.91 0.96 3.13
N PRO A 199 -26.55 2.08 2.72
CA PRO A 199 -26.88 2.31 1.33
C PRO A 199 -25.62 2.39 0.44
N ASP A 200 -25.73 1.90 -0.79
CA ASP A 200 -24.64 1.94 -1.79
C ASP A 200 -24.02 3.32 -1.95
N ALA A 201 -24.83 4.38 -1.85
CA ALA A 201 -24.37 5.77 -1.90
C ALA A 201 -23.31 6.13 -0.84
N LEU A 202 -23.30 5.46 0.33
CA LEU A 202 -22.26 5.64 1.35
C LEU A 202 -20.92 5.05 0.90
N HIS A 203 -20.96 3.88 0.27
CA HIS A 203 -19.76 3.19 -0.22
C HIS A 203 -19.17 3.90 -1.44
N GLU A 204 -20.02 4.26 -2.40
CA GLU A 204 -19.66 5.00 -3.61
C GLU A 204 -19.08 6.40 -3.33
N ALA A 205 -19.36 6.93 -2.13
CA ALA A 205 -18.82 8.21 -1.70
C ALA A 205 -17.33 8.15 -1.35
N GLU A 206 -16.77 6.97 -1.05
CA GLU A 206 -15.33 6.76 -0.81
C GLU A 206 -14.74 7.74 0.24
N LEU A 207 -15.55 8.11 1.25
CA LEU A 207 -15.27 9.23 2.16
C LEU A 207 -13.98 9.08 2.98
N ASP A 208 -13.59 7.85 3.21
CA ASP A 208 -12.44 7.47 4.01
C ASP A 208 -11.41 6.72 3.15
N ASN A 209 -11.37 6.98 1.84
CA ASN A 209 -10.37 6.37 0.96
C ASN A 209 -9.03 7.13 1.08
N PRO A 210 -7.92 6.47 1.44
CA PRO A 210 -6.59 7.09 1.52
C PRO A 210 -6.13 7.65 0.18
N LEU A 211 -5.18 8.59 0.22
CA LEU A 211 -4.66 9.21 -1.00
C LEU A 211 -3.94 8.20 -1.90
N GLY A 212 -3.20 7.24 -1.32
CA GLY A 212 -2.54 6.17 -2.06
C GLY A 212 -3.53 5.33 -2.86
N ASN A 213 -4.58 4.82 -2.21
CA ASN A 213 -5.68 4.09 -2.84
C ASN A 213 -6.36 4.90 -3.96
N PHE A 214 -6.59 6.19 -3.70
CA PHE A 214 -7.17 7.10 -4.68
C PHE A 214 -6.29 7.24 -5.93
N PHE A 215 -4.97 7.43 -5.76
CA PHE A 215 -4.04 7.50 -6.90
C PHE A 215 -3.96 6.18 -7.64
N GLN A 216 -3.90 5.05 -6.93
CA GLN A 216 -3.92 3.73 -7.54
C GLN A 216 -5.10 3.58 -8.49
N ARG A 217 -6.30 3.83 -7.96
CA ARG A 217 -7.55 3.59 -8.67
C ARG A 217 -7.80 4.53 -9.84
N TYR A 218 -7.48 5.81 -9.69
CA TYR A 218 -7.89 6.83 -10.65
C TYR A 218 -6.77 7.40 -11.52
N LEU A 219 -5.51 7.22 -11.12
CA LEU A 219 -4.35 7.67 -11.89
C LEU A 219 -3.61 6.47 -12.49
N TYR A 220 -3.28 5.45 -11.70
CA TYR A 220 -2.41 4.36 -12.16
C TYR A 220 -3.12 3.35 -13.07
N ASN A 221 -4.39 3.06 -12.82
CA ASN A 221 -5.19 2.24 -13.76
C ASN A 221 -5.22 2.85 -15.17
N ALA A 222 -5.10 4.18 -15.30
CA ALA A 222 -5.07 4.86 -16.59
C ALA A 222 -3.72 4.79 -17.33
N PHE A 223 -2.63 4.45 -16.63
CA PHE A 223 -1.32 4.24 -17.26
C PHE A 223 -1.19 2.84 -17.89
N GLY A 224 -2.18 1.96 -17.71
CA GLY A 224 -2.20 0.63 -18.30
C GLY A 224 -1.06 -0.26 -17.79
N HIS A 225 -0.52 -1.11 -18.68
CA HIS A 225 0.42 -2.23 -18.44
C HIS A 225 1.72 -1.91 -17.69
N ILE A 226 1.96 -0.66 -17.29
CA ILE A 226 3.23 -0.18 -16.76
C ILE A 226 3.32 -0.49 -15.27
N THR A 227 3.65 -1.75 -14.96
CA THR A 227 4.22 -2.21 -13.68
C THR A 227 3.36 -1.96 -12.43
N PHE A 228 3.47 -2.82 -11.42
CA PHE A 228 2.93 -2.50 -10.11
C PHE A 228 3.82 -1.40 -9.50
N ILE A 229 3.30 -0.17 -9.44
CA ILE A 229 3.99 0.97 -8.85
C ILE A 229 3.41 1.17 -7.46
N VAL A 230 4.23 0.94 -6.44
CA VAL A 230 3.88 1.28 -5.06
C VAL A 230 3.77 2.81 -4.97
N PRO A 231 2.58 3.37 -4.67
CA PRO A 231 2.44 4.81 -4.50
C PRO A 231 3.34 5.26 -3.34
N SER A 232 4.32 6.10 -3.65
CA SER A 232 5.03 6.86 -2.63
C SER A 232 5.35 8.23 -3.19
N THR A 233 5.39 9.25 -2.31
CA THR A 233 5.78 10.61 -2.71
C THR A 233 7.08 10.63 -3.54
N ARG A 234 8.05 9.76 -3.24
CA ARG A 234 9.33 9.64 -3.98
C ARG A 234 9.16 9.03 -5.37
N ALA A 235 8.46 7.90 -5.47
CA ALA A 235 8.18 7.23 -6.75
C ALA A 235 7.41 8.17 -7.70
N ASN A 236 6.39 8.85 -7.17
CA ASN A 236 5.53 9.77 -7.92
C ASN A 236 6.33 10.97 -8.44
N THR A 237 7.17 11.56 -7.59
CA THR A 237 8.04 12.69 -7.97
C THR A 237 9.01 12.30 -9.07
N ARG A 238 9.60 11.10 -8.98
CA ARG A 238 10.59 10.63 -9.94
C ARG A 238 9.96 10.27 -11.28
N TYR A 239 8.80 9.62 -11.28
CA TYR A 239 8.07 9.30 -12.49
C TYR A 239 7.55 10.57 -13.18
N MET A 240 7.02 11.54 -12.40
CA MET A 240 6.64 12.86 -12.91
C MET A 240 7.83 13.57 -13.57
N LYS A 241 9.02 13.54 -12.95
CA LYS A 241 10.24 14.06 -13.57
C LYS A 241 10.53 13.34 -14.89
N TRP A 242 10.50 12.01 -14.91
CA TRP A 242 10.74 11.24 -16.13
C TRP A 242 9.76 11.62 -17.25
N LEU A 243 8.46 11.73 -16.96
CA LEU A 243 7.43 12.14 -17.92
C LEU A 243 7.70 13.56 -18.46
N VAL A 244 8.00 14.52 -17.58
CA VAL A 244 8.28 15.91 -17.99
C VAL A 244 9.47 16.00 -18.96
N PHE A 245 10.51 15.20 -18.73
CA PHE A 245 11.75 15.27 -19.51
C PHE A 245 11.79 14.35 -20.73
N ASN A 246 11.10 13.21 -20.70
CA ASN A 246 11.21 12.18 -21.75
C ASN A 246 9.96 12.10 -22.64
N ASP A 247 8.77 12.34 -22.08
CA ASP A 247 7.52 12.28 -22.85
C ASP A 247 6.47 13.32 -22.39
N PRO A 248 6.73 14.62 -22.66
CA PRO A 248 5.82 15.70 -22.27
C PRO A 248 4.47 15.62 -23.01
N GLN A 249 4.43 15.00 -24.19
CA GLN A 249 3.17 14.82 -24.95
C GLN A 249 2.25 13.82 -24.27
N LEU A 250 2.79 12.71 -23.76
CA LEU A 250 2.05 11.76 -22.93
C LEU A 250 1.51 12.45 -21.68
N LEU A 251 2.33 13.25 -20.97
CA LEU A 251 1.89 14.02 -19.81
C LEU A 251 0.70 14.95 -20.13
N LEU A 252 0.77 15.70 -21.24
CA LEU A 252 -0.31 16.56 -21.70
C LEU A 252 -1.59 15.77 -22.06
N ARG A 253 -1.45 14.60 -22.70
CA ARG A 253 -2.59 13.71 -22.99
C ARG A 253 -3.23 13.20 -21.72
N ILE A 254 -2.43 12.78 -20.73
CA ILE A 254 -2.89 12.34 -19.41
C ILE A 254 -3.64 13.47 -18.71
N VAL A 255 -3.05 14.65 -18.59
CA VAL A 255 -3.70 15.80 -17.95
C VAL A 255 -5.01 16.13 -18.66
N LYS A 256 -5.04 16.15 -20.00
CA LYS A 256 -6.25 16.43 -20.78
C LYS A 256 -7.31 15.34 -20.66
N SER A 257 -6.95 14.06 -20.59
CA SER A 257 -7.92 12.98 -20.41
C SER A 257 -8.49 12.95 -18.99
N HIS A 258 -7.74 13.42 -17.99
CA HIS A 258 -8.11 13.38 -16.57
C HIS A 258 -8.53 14.74 -15.98
N TRP A 259 -8.49 15.85 -16.72
CA TRP A 259 -8.83 17.17 -16.16
C TRP A 259 -10.28 17.23 -15.63
N ARG A 260 -11.22 16.57 -16.33
CA ARG A 260 -12.63 16.46 -15.91
C ARG A 260 -12.78 15.64 -14.63
N PHE A 261 -11.86 14.71 -14.38
CA PHE A 261 -11.82 13.88 -13.18
C PHE A 261 -11.38 14.70 -11.97
N TRP A 262 -10.29 15.47 -12.08
CA TRP A 262 -9.83 16.36 -10.99
C TRP A 262 -10.91 17.32 -10.48
N TRP A 263 -11.74 17.87 -11.37
CA TRP A 263 -12.87 18.72 -10.97
C TRP A 263 -13.99 17.97 -10.25
N GLN A 264 -14.22 16.70 -10.57
CA GLN A 264 -15.21 15.88 -9.85
C GLN A 264 -14.73 15.51 -8.46
N VAL A 265 -13.43 15.21 -8.32
CA VAL A 265 -12.78 14.92 -7.04
C VAL A 265 -12.86 16.13 -6.12
N LEU A 266 -12.49 17.31 -6.62
CA LEU A 266 -12.62 18.56 -5.88
C LEU A 266 -14.07 18.88 -5.51
N ARG A 267 -15.03 18.63 -6.41
CA ARG A 267 -16.46 18.82 -6.13
C ARG A 267 -17.01 17.83 -5.11
N ARG A 268 -16.56 16.57 -5.14
CA ARG A 268 -16.90 15.54 -4.15
C ARG A 268 -16.35 15.97 -2.79
N VAL A 269 -15.06 16.25 -2.67
CA VAL A 269 -14.43 16.75 -1.43
C VAL A 269 -15.12 18.01 -0.89
N ALA A 270 -15.58 18.91 -1.75
CA ALA A 270 -16.24 20.16 -1.37
C ALA A 270 -17.75 20.03 -1.05
N LYS A 271 -18.46 19.02 -1.59
CA LYS A 271 -19.88 18.75 -1.31
C LYS A 271 -20.01 17.46 -0.50
N TYR A 272 -19.78 17.49 0.81
CA TYR A 272 -20.21 16.37 1.66
C TYR A 272 -20.87 16.81 2.98
N PRO A 273 -21.96 16.13 3.39
CA PRO A 273 -22.56 16.34 4.71
C PRO A 273 -21.72 15.68 5.81
N SER A 274 -21.68 16.32 6.99
CA SER A 274 -21.09 15.80 8.22
C SER A 274 -21.72 14.47 8.72
N ARG A 275 -22.93 14.13 8.25
CA ARG A 275 -23.71 12.97 8.71
C ARG A 275 -23.12 11.62 8.30
N ASP A 276 -22.67 11.47 7.06
CA ASP A 276 -22.14 10.18 6.58
C ASP A 276 -20.79 9.86 7.22
N ARG A 277 -19.96 10.89 7.47
CA ARG A 277 -18.74 10.72 8.27
C ARG A 277 -19.04 10.31 9.70
N ALA A 278 -20.10 10.88 10.29
CA ALA A 278 -20.53 10.47 11.63
C ALA A 278 -21.01 9.01 11.65
N ARG A 279 -21.69 8.53 10.59
CA ARG A 279 -22.06 7.11 10.45
C ARG A 279 -20.84 6.20 10.39
N LEU A 280 -19.86 6.52 9.55
CA LEU A 280 -18.60 5.75 9.47
C LEU A 280 -17.87 5.71 10.82
N ALA A 281 -17.76 6.87 11.49
CA ALA A 281 -17.15 6.96 12.81
C ALA A 281 -17.87 6.10 13.86
N GLN A 282 -19.20 6.17 13.91
CA GLN A 282 -20.00 5.38 14.85
C GLN A 282 -19.91 3.87 14.57
N ALA A 283 -19.94 3.46 13.28
CA ALA A 283 -19.81 2.06 12.91
C ALA A 283 -18.42 1.51 13.25
N HIS A 284 -17.36 2.30 13.04
CA HIS A 284 -16.01 1.94 13.43
C HIS A 284 -15.87 1.81 14.96
N GLU A 285 -16.39 2.78 15.71
CA GLU A 285 -16.30 2.78 17.18
C GLU A 285 -17.03 1.57 17.80
N ARG A 286 -18.24 1.23 17.31
CA ARG A 286 -18.96 0.03 17.77
C ARG A 286 -18.20 -1.26 17.46
N GLN A 287 -17.59 -1.36 16.28
CA GLN A 287 -16.77 -2.52 15.92
C GLN A 287 -15.50 -2.61 16.77
N LEU A 288 -14.84 -1.48 17.02
CA LEU A 288 -13.65 -1.40 17.87
C LEU A 288 -13.98 -1.85 19.30
N GLU A 289 -15.11 -1.40 19.85
CA GLU A 289 -15.62 -1.85 21.16
C GLU A 289 -15.92 -3.35 21.21
N ARG A 290 -16.47 -3.92 20.12
CA ARG A 290 -16.74 -5.35 20.04
C ARG A 290 -15.44 -6.13 19.98
N LEU A 291 -14.49 -5.74 19.13
CA LEU A 291 -13.17 -6.37 19.01
C LEU A 291 -12.36 -6.26 20.31
N ALA A 292 -12.37 -5.11 20.97
CA ALA A 292 -11.67 -4.90 22.23
C ALA A 292 -12.19 -5.85 23.32
N ARG A 293 -13.51 -6.10 23.34
CA ARG A 293 -14.14 -7.06 24.26
C ARG A 293 -13.86 -8.51 23.88
N SER A 294 -14.04 -8.90 22.62
CA SER A 294 -13.89 -10.29 22.18
C SER A 294 -12.45 -10.78 22.19
N SER A 295 -11.49 -9.90 21.94
CA SER A 295 -10.04 -10.22 22.01
C SER A 295 -9.46 -10.16 23.41
N GLY A 296 -10.19 -9.60 24.39
CA GLY A 296 -9.69 -9.37 25.75
C GLY A 296 -8.65 -8.23 25.86
N LEU A 297 -8.44 -7.45 24.80
CA LEU A 297 -7.45 -6.37 24.77
C LEU A 297 -7.94 -5.06 25.40
N GLY A 298 -9.26 -4.82 25.45
CA GLY A 298 -9.82 -3.62 26.08
C GLY A 298 -9.19 -2.32 25.55
N ASP A 299 -8.68 -1.49 26.45
CA ASP A 299 -8.03 -0.22 26.12
C ASP A 299 -6.71 -0.38 25.35
N ASP A 300 -6.07 -1.56 25.40
CA ASP A 300 -4.91 -1.89 24.58
C ASP A 300 -5.19 -1.76 23.10
N LEU A 301 -6.33 -2.26 22.65
CA LEU A 301 -6.70 -2.17 21.24
C LEU A 301 -7.00 -0.72 20.82
N ARG A 302 -7.62 0.09 21.70
CA ARG A 302 -7.92 1.51 21.42
C ARG A 302 -6.66 2.34 21.24
N GLN A 303 -5.64 2.08 22.07
CA GLN A 303 -4.37 2.79 21.94
C GLN A 303 -3.57 2.34 20.73
N ILE A 304 -3.70 1.07 20.31
CA ILE A 304 -3.12 0.60 19.05
C ILE A 304 -3.82 1.28 17.86
N ASP A 305 -5.16 1.35 17.83
CA ASP A 305 -5.90 2.09 16.78
C ASP A 305 -5.45 3.57 16.73
N ALA A 306 -5.18 4.16 17.89
CA ALA A 306 -4.72 5.54 17.98
C ALA A 306 -3.32 5.78 17.39
N LEU A 307 -2.50 4.76 17.15
CA LEU A 307 -1.18 4.89 16.50
C LEU A 307 -1.28 5.22 15.00
N LYS A 308 -2.48 5.15 14.40
CA LYS A 308 -2.68 5.42 12.97
C LYS A 308 -2.28 6.84 12.56
N GLU A 309 -1.66 6.93 11.38
CA GLU A 309 -1.18 8.18 10.78
C GLU A 309 -2.28 8.99 10.07
N SER A 310 -3.49 8.41 9.93
CA SER A 310 -4.66 9.01 9.25
C SER A 310 -5.21 10.29 9.89
N ARG A 311 -4.53 10.85 10.90
CA ARG A 311 -4.94 12.06 11.63
C ARG A 311 -4.84 13.34 10.79
N ALA A 312 -4.15 13.30 9.65
CA ALA A 312 -4.14 14.40 8.70
C ALA A 312 -5.43 14.35 7.84
N ASP A 313 -6.44 15.15 8.22
CA ASP A 313 -7.63 15.36 7.39
C ASP A 313 -7.23 15.60 5.92
N ILE A 314 -7.95 15.03 4.95
CA ILE A 314 -7.74 15.31 3.51
C ILE A 314 -7.71 16.82 3.23
N THR A 315 -8.44 17.62 4.02
CA THR A 315 -8.36 19.08 3.99
C THR A 315 -7.03 19.62 4.52
N ALA A 316 -6.43 19.03 5.55
CA ALA A 316 -5.08 19.33 6.02
C ALA A 316 -4.01 18.89 5.02
N ALA A 317 -4.18 17.74 4.35
CA ALA A 317 -3.32 17.28 3.26
C ALA A 317 -3.42 18.23 2.05
N LEU A 318 -4.62 18.57 1.59
CA LEU A 318 -4.85 19.58 0.55
C LEU A 318 -4.35 20.97 0.94
N GLN A 319 -4.51 21.38 2.20
CA GLN A 319 -3.95 22.64 2.73
C GLN A 319 -2.43 22.59 2.87
N SER A 320 -1.83 21.42 3.11
CA SER A 320 -0.38 21.26 3.16
C SER A 320 0.21 21.24 1.76
N PHE A 321 -0.44 20.55 0.83
CA PHE A 321 -0.10 20.53 -0.59
C PHE A 321 -0.28 21.91 -1.21
N SER A 322 -1.39 22.61 -0.90
CA SER A 322 -1.60 23.98 -1.33
C SER A 322 -0.62 24.94 -0.67
N ARG A 323 -0.29 24.80 0.62
CA ARG A 323 0.76 25.62 1.25
C ARG A 323 2.15 25.33 0.69
N GLN A 324 2.49 24.08 0.37
CA GLN A 324 3.78 23.71 -0.23
C GLN A 324 3.87 24.19 -1.68
N ALA A 325 2.81 23.99 -2.47
CA ALA A 325 2.69 24.54 -3.81
C ALA A 325 2.74 26.07 -3.79
N TRP A 326 2.05 26.72 -2.85
CA TRP A 326 2.06 28.17 -2.67
C TRP A 326 3.44 28.68 -2.23
N ARG A 327 4.13 27.98 -1.31
CA ARG A 327 5.51 28.28 -0.94
C ARG A 327 6.45 28.13 -2.13
N LEU A 328 6.26 27.11 -2.97
CA LEU A 328 7.04 26.93 -4.18
C LEU A 328 6.77 28.05 -5.19
N VAL A 329 5.50 28.40 -5.41
CA VAL A 329 5.09 29.54 -6.26
C VAL A 329 5.70 30.84 -5.74
N TRP A 330 5.61 31.15 -4.44
CA TRP A 330 6.23 32.35 -3.87
C TRP A 330 7.76 32.34 -3.94
N ARG A 331 8.41 31.18 -3.79
CA ARG A 331 9.86 31.05 -4.00
C ARG A 331 10.22 31.31 -5.46
N LEU A 332 9.47 30.75 -6.41
CA LEU A 332 9.68 30.98 -7.83
C LEU A 332 9.41 32.44 -8.22
N LEU A 333 8.36 33.06 -7.68
CA LEU A 333 8.07 34.49 -7.86
C LEU A 333 9.14 35.37 -7.23
N GLY A 334 9.63 35.04 -6.03
CA GLY A 334 10.70 35.77 -5.36
C GLY A 334 12.03 35.69 -6.11
N VAL A 335 12.41 34.50 -6.57
CA VAL A 335 13.58 34.29 -7.43
C VAL A 335 13.39 35.01 -8.76
N GLY A 336 12.21 34.93 -9.38
CA GLY A 336 11.88 35.63 -10.61
C GLY A 336 11.97 37.16 -10.46
N ALA A 337 11.45 37.72 -9.38
CA ALA A 337 11.54 39.15 -9.07
C ALA A 337 12.99 39.60 -8.83
N LEU A 338 13.80 38.79 -8.13
CA LEU A 338 15.22 39.06 -7.93
C LEU A 338 15.99 39.05 -9.26
N VAL A 339 15.79 38.02 -10.09
CA VAL A 339 16.41 37.90 -11.41
C VAL A 339 15.99 39.05 -12.32
N PHE A 340 14.71 39.41 -12.32
CA PHE A 340 14.19 40.54 -13.08
C PHE A 340 14.78 41.87 -12.60
N GLY A 341 14.86 42.09 -11.28
CA GLY A 341 15.47 43.28 -10.70
C GLY A 341 16.95 43.42 -11.09
N LEU A 342 17.73 42.34 -10.96
CA LEU A 342 19.13 42.32 -11.36
C LEU A 342 19.31 42.56 -12.88
N TRP A 343 18.46 41.97 -13.71
CA TRP A 343 18.43 42.20 -15.15
C TRP A 343 18.10 43.66 -15.49
N PHE A 344 17.08 44.23 -14.84
CA PHE A 344 16.66 45.62 -15.01
C PHE A 344 17.77 46.60 -14.63
N PHE A 345 18.41 46.43 -13.47
CA PHE A 345 19.54 47.26 -13.05
C PHE A 345 20.75 47.11 -13.98
N ALA A 346 21.05 45.90 -14.45
CA ALA A 346 22.14 45.67 -15.40
C ALA A 346 21.91 46.41 -16.73
N ILE A 347 20.68 46.42 -17.25
CA ILE A 347 20.33 47.14 -18.48
C ILE A 347 20.31 48.65 -18.26
N HIS A 348 19.78 49.13 -17.13
CA HIS A 348 19.77 50.55 -16.82
C HIS A 348 21.20 51.10 -16.65
N GLY A 349 22.09 50.36 -15.99
CA GLY A 349 23.51 50.70 -15.95
C GLY A 349 24.15 50.73 -17.34
N LEU A 350 23.72 49.85 -18.25
CA LEU A 350 24.20 49.82 -19.63
C LEU A 350 23.77 51.05 -20.45
N THR A 351 22.60 51.63 -20.15
CA THR A 351 22.13 52.84 -20.85
C THR A 351 22.99 54.06 -20.53
N GLU A 352 23.50 54.17 -19.30
CA GLU A 352 24.37 55.26 -18.83
C GLU A 352 25.80 55.21 -19.38
N LEU A 353 26.24 54.04 -19.87
CA LEU A 353 27.58 53.89 -20.45
C LEU A 353 27.68 54.62 -21.79
N ARG A 354 28.72 55.45 -21.97
CA ARG A 354 29.05 56.12 -23.25
C ARG A 354 29.78 55.19 -24.22
N VAL A 355 29.17 54.06 -24.55
CA VAL A 355 29.71 53.07 -25.49
C VAL A 355 28.84 52.97 -26.74
N GLY A 356 29.44 52.56 -27.86
CA GLY A 356 28.75 52.44 -29.16
C GLY A 356 27.59 51.44 -29.13
N LEU A 357 26.59 51.67 -30.00
CA LEU A 357 25.33 50.92 -30.06
C LEU A 357 25.53 49.39 -30.10
N TRP A 358 26.49 48.91 -30.89
CA TRP A 358 26.77 47.48 -31.02
C TRP A 358 27.28 46.83 -29.73
N ARG A 359 28.06 47.57 -28.92
CA ARG A 359 28.53 47.09 -27.61
C ARG A 359 27.38 47.04 -26.61
N LYS A 360 26.44 47.99 -26.68
CA LYS A 360 25.21 47.96 -25.89
C LYS A 360 24.31 46.79 -26.29
N ALA A 361 24.11 46.56 -27.58
CA ALA A 361 23.31 45.43 -28.07
C ALA A 361 23.90 44.07 -27.66
N ALA A 362 25.23 43.90 -27.79
CA ALA A 362 25.92 42.68 -27.39
C ALA A 362 25.83 42.42 -25.89
N ALA A 363 26.01 43.45 -25.05
CA ALA A 363 25.90 43.32 -23.60
C ALA A 363 24.45 43.07 -23.15
N PHE A 364 23.45 43.69 -23.80
CA PHE A 364 22.04 43.43 -23.55
C PHE A 364 21.69 41.96 -23.81
N LEU A 365 22.10 41.41 -24.95
CA LEU A 365 21.91 40.00 -25.28
C LEU A 365 22.66 39.09 -24.30
N GLY A 366 23.91 39.43 -23.97
CA GLY A 366 24.74 38.68 -23.02
C GLY A 366 24.13 38.58 -21.63
N PHE A 367 23.65 39.71 -21.07
CA PHE A 367 22.94 39.71 -19.80
C PHE A 367 21.61 38.96 -19.89
N GLY A 368 20.84 39.15 -20.97
CA GLY A 368 19.60 38.40 -21.20
C GLY A 368 19.81 36.89 -21.15
N PHE A 369 20.82 36.37 -21.84
CA PHE A 369 21.17 34.95 -21.81
C PHE A 369 21.68 34.52 -20.42
N PHE A 370 22.57 35.28 -19.79
CA PHE A 370 23.10 34.95 -18.46
C PHE A 370 21.99 34.78 -17.41
N PHE A 371 21.03 35.70 -17.37
CA PHE A 371 19.91 35.63 -16.43
C PHE A 371 18.92 34.51 -16.79
N LEU A 372 18.67 34.27 -18.08
CA LEU A 372 17.85 33.14 -18.54
C LEU A 372 18.46 31.79 -18.14
N PHE A 373 19.76 31.59 -18.39
CA PHE A 373 20.46 30.34 -18.03
C PHE A 373 20.60 30.18 -16.52
N SER A 374 20.82 31.26 -15.77
CA SER A 374 20.87 31.22 -14.30
C SER A 374 19.51 30.87 -13.69
N ALA A 375 18.42 31.44 -14.21
CA ALA A 375 17.06 31.10 -13.79
C ALA A 375 16.72 29.64 -14.12
N PHE A 376 17.04 29.20 -15.34
CA PHE A 376 16.88 27.81 -15.76
C PHE A 376 17.69 26.86 -14.88
N GLY A 377 18.96 27.18 -14.60
CA GLY A 377 19.85 26.41 -13.73
C GLY A 377 19.37 26.36 -12.28
N ALA A 378 18.80 27.44 -11.73
CA ALA A 378 18.23 27.46 -10.39
C ALA A 378 16.95 26.60 -10.28
N VAL A 379 16.08 26.64 -11.30
CA VAL A 379 14.91 25.75 -11.40
C VAL A 379 15.35 24.30 -11.49
N LEU A 380 16.34 24.00 -12.33
CA LEU A 380 16.93 22.67 -12.45
C LEU A 380 17.51 22.24 -11.10
N TYR A 381 18.38 23.03 -10.48
CA TYR A 381 18.96 22.72 -9.18
C TYR A 381 17.89 22.48 -8.10
N SER A 382 16.82 23.28 -8.05
CA SER A 382 15.71 23.07 -7.10
C SER A 382 14.93 21.79 -7.39
N LEU A 383 14.77 21.40 -8.65
CA LEU A 383 14.13 20.13 -9.02
C LEU A 383 15.02 18.93 -8.69
N PHE A 384 16.35 19.09 -8.74
CA PHE A 384 17.34 18.03 -8.56
C PHE A 384 17.91 17.93 -7.14
N ARG A 385 17.74 18.95 -6.29
CA ARG A 385 18.11 18.89 -4.87
C ARG A 385 17.18 17.91 -4.16
N GLY A 386 17.64 16.67 -4.01
CA GLY A 386 16.94 15.66 -3.23
C GLY A 386 16.72 16.18 -1.81
N SER A 387 15.50 16.07 -1.30
CA SER A 387 15.27 16.26 0.14
C SER A 387 16.09 15.19 0.87
N PRO A 388 17.03 15.57 1.76
CA PRO A 388 17.56 14.62 2.71
C PRO A 388 16.42 14.34 3.69
N SER A 389 15.85 13.15 3.64
CA SER A 389 14.99 12.68 4.72
C SER A 389 15.54 11.36 5.22
N VAL A 390 16.10 11.42 6.43
CA VAL A 390 15.95 10.31 7.39
C VAL A 390 14.48 9.97 7.34
N LEU A 391 14.15 8.83 6.74
CA LEU A 391 12.77 8.41 6.58
C LEU A 391 12.21 8.23 7.99
N PRO A 392 11.12 8.92 8.38
CA PRO A 392 10.34 8.46 9.51
C PRO A 392 10.05 6.97 9.28
N GLN A 393 10.28 6.14 10.29
CA GLN A 393 9.95 4.71 10.25
C GLN A 393 8.72 4.46 11.13
N PRO A 394 7.54 5.03 10.78
CA PRO A 394 6.35 5.00 11.62
C PRO A 394 5.93 3.56 11.93
N MET A 395 6.04 2.64 10.96
CA MET A 395 5.79 1.22 11.16
C MET A 395 6.70 0.57 12.20
N ARG A 396 8.01 0.89 12.24
CA ARG A 396 8.92 0.34 13.27
C ARG A 396 8.57 0.88 14.65
N GLN A 397 8.14 2.14 14.74
CA GLN A 397 7.69 2.76 15.99
C GLN A 397 6.37 2.14 16.47
N ALA A 398 5.42 1.95 15.57
CA ALA A 398 4.15 1.28 15.85
C ALA A 398 4.37 -0.16 16.30
N ALA A 399 5.21 -0.93 15.60
CA ALA A 399 5.57 -2.29 16.00
C ALA A 399 6.23 -2.33 17.39
N ALA A 400 7.13 -1.39 17.70
CA ALA A 400 7.71 -1.25 19.04
C ALA A 400 6.69 -0.88 20.11
N ALA A 401 5.68 -0.08 19.78
CA ALA A 401 4.61 0.28 20.69
C ALA A 401 3.70 -0.94 20.96
N ILE A 402 3.26 -1.64 19.93
CA ILE A 402 2.43 -2.85 20.02
C ILE A 402 3.13 -3.94 20.83
N ALA A 403 4.39 -4.27 20.49
CA ALA A 403 5.16 -5.29 21.19
C ALA A 403 5.28 -4.99 22.69
N ARG A 404 5.52 -3.72 23.06
CA ARG A 404 5.59 -3.29 24.47
C ARG A 404 4.25 -3.34 25.18
N ARG A 405 3.17 -3.02 24.46
CA ARG A 405 1.81 -2.93 25.02
C ARG A 405 1.23 -4.31 25.29
N LEU A 406 1.36 -5.21 24.29
CA LEU A 406 0.79 -6.56 24.32
C LEU A 406 1.74 -7.62 24.87
N ASP A 407 2.99 -7.25 25.14
CA ASP A 407 4.04 -8.16 25.62
C ASP A 407 4.26 -9.38 24.70
N VAL A 408 4.21 -9.15 23.39
CA VAL A 408 4.43 -10.18 22.37
C VAL A 408 5.89 -10.15 21.84
N PRO A 409 6.53 -11.32 21.64
CA PRO A 409 7.88 -11.38 21.11
C PRO A 409 7.96 -11.13 19.60
N ILE A 410 6.85 -11.23 18.86
CA ILE A 410 6.80 -11.09 17.41
C ILE A 410 5.68 -10.11 17.01
N VAL A 411 6.01 -9.15 16.15
CA VAL A 411 5.05 -8.28 15.45
C VAL A 411 5.29 -8.40 13.95
N CYS A 412 4.24 -8.67 13.17
CA CYS A 412 4.32 -8.89 11.73
C CYS A 412 3.39 -7.95 10.95
N PHE A 413 3.93 -7.23 9.98
CA PHE A 413 3.22 -6.46 8.95
C PHE A 413 3.47 -7.02 7.53
N GLY A 414 2.77 -6.51 6.51
CA GLY A 414 2.95 -6.87 5.09
C GLY A 414 3.03 -5.70 4.09
N HIS A 415 2.51 -4.53 4.49
CA HIS A 415 2.13 -3.41 3.62
C HIS A 415 3.16 -2.83 2.63
N THR A 416 4.47 -2.84 2.91
CA THR A 416 5.44 -2.02 2.14
C THR A 416 5.98 -2.69 0.89
N HIS A 417 5.65 -3.98 0.68
CA HIS A 417 6.27 -4.85 -0.33
C HIS A 417 7.78 -5.04 -0.18
N GLU A 418 8.35 -4.53 0.92
CA GLU A 418 9.75 -4.67 1.27
C GLU A 418 9.87 -5.59 2.48
N GLU A 419 10.75 -6.58 2.34
CA GLU A 419 11.15 -7.47 3.40
C GLU A 419 11.88 -6.69 4.52
N VAL A 420 11.40 -6.80 5.75
CA VAL A 420 12.04 -6.15 6.90
C VAL A 420 12.20 -7.15 8.03
N LEU A 421 13.40 -7.19 8.60
CA LEU A 421 13.71 -7.85 9.86
C LEU A 421 14.34 -6.82 10.80
N TRP A 422 13.68 -6.51 11.91
CA TRP A 422 14.18 -5.50 12.82
C TRP A 422 14.05 -5.93 14.28
N ARG A 423 15.16 -5.83 15.01
CA ARG A 423 15.18 -6.13 16.44
C ARG A 423 14.67 -4.93 17.23
N LEU A 424 13.59 -5.12 17.96
CA LEU A 424 13.02 -4.10 18.83
C LEU A 424 13.83 -4.04 20.13
N LYS A 425 14.08 -2.81 20.63
CA LYS A 425 14.84 -2.59 21.87
C LYS A 425 14.18 -3.32 23.03
N ALA A 426 14.99 -4.08 23.79
CA ALA A 426 14.51 -4.86 24.92
C ALA A 426 13.92 -3.96 26.02
N ARG A 427 12.90 -4.48 26.71
CA ARG A 427 12.33 -3.87 27.91
C ARG A 427 13.29 -4.05 29.08
N ARG A 428 13.42 -3.04 29.97
CA ARG A 428 14.08 -3.24 31.28
C ARG A 428 13.36 -4.39 32.01
N GLY A 429 14.09 -5.47 32.33
CA GLY A 429 13.59 -6.59 33.14
C GLY A 429 13.22 -7.88 32.39
N ARG A 430 13.38 -7.96 31.05
CA ARG A 430 13.24 -9.21 30.30
C ARG A 430 14.48 -9.45 29.42
N PRO A 431 15.29 -10.49 29.65
CA PRO A 431 16.33 -10.88 28.71
C PRO A 431 15.67 -11.47 27.46
N GLY A 432 15.77 -10.76 26.33
CA GLY A 432 15.11 -11.10 25.06
C GLY A 432 14.38 -9.88 24.48
N GLY A 433 14.78 -9.43 23.29
CA GLY A 433 14.07 -8.36 22.57
C GLY A 433 12.93 -8.95 21.73
N ALA A 434 11.93 -8.13 21.41
CA ALA A 434 10.91 -8.50 20.42
C ALA A 434 11.45 -8.28 18.99
N TRP A 435 10.82 -8.90 18.01
CA TRP A 435 11.16 -8.76 16.60
C TRP A 435 9.98 -8.19 15.82
N TYR A 436 10.30 -7.26 14.93
CA TYR A 436 9.40 -6.76 13.91
C TYR A 436 9.76 -7.37 12.56
N PHE A 437 8.75 -7.92 11.89
CA PHE A 437 8.86 -8.47 10.54
C PHE A 437 7.92 -7.71 9.60
N ASN A 438 8.38 -7.49 8.38
CA ASN A 438 7.52 -7.19 7.25
C ASN A 438 7.68 -8.31 6.22
N THR A 439 6.58 -8.93 5.82
CA THR A 439 6.59 -10.12 4.95
C THR A 439 7.00 -9.82 3.52
N GLY A 440 7.01 -8.57 3.07
CA GLY A 440 7.36 -8.21 1.69
C GLY A 440 6.21 -8.50 0.74
N THR A 441 6.48 -9.15 -0.39
CA THR A 441 5.45 -9.39 -1.42
C THR A 441 5.72 -10.64 -2.26
N TRP A 442 4.67 -11.15 -2.90
CA TRP A 442 4.73 -12.24 -3.88
C TRP A 442 4.65 -11.75 -5.34
N ILE A 443 4.50 -10.44 -5.57
CA ILE A 443 4.48 -9.87 -6.92
C ILE A 443 5.81 -9.19 -7.28
N ALA A 444 5.99 -8.94 -8.58
CA ALA A 444 7.14 -8.19 -9.06
C ALA A 444 6.96 -6.68 -8.80
N VAL A 445 7.74 -6.14 -7.87
CA VAL A 445 7.74 -4.70 -7.56
C VAL A 445 9.02 -4.04 -8.07
N PHE A 446 8.86 -2.97 -8.86
CA PHE A 446 9.98 -2.26 -9.48
C PHE A 446 10.53 -1.15 -8.58
N THR A 447 11.28 -1.52 -7.54
CA THR A 447 12.11 -0.56 -6.81
C THR A 447 13.41 -0.32 -7.58
N HIS A 448 13.57 0.87 -8.14
CA HIS A 448 14.70 1.20 -9.02
C HIS A 448 15.97 1.64 -8.25
N ASP A 449 15.97 1.57 -6.93
CA ASP A 449 16.97 2.26 -6.10
C ASP A 449 17.93 1.31 -5.38
N VAL A 450 17.94 0.01 -5.71
CA VAL A 450 18.78 -0.97 -5.01
C VAL A 450 19.72 -1.70 -5.98
N LEU A 451 21.02 -1.38 -5.93
CA LEU A 451 22.11 -2.14 -6.56
C LEU A 451 22.39 -3.46 -5.81
N LEU A 452 21.34 -4.21 -5.46
CA LEU A 452 21.46 -5.56 -4.93
C LEU A 452 20.94 -6.54 -6.00
N PRO A 453 21.62 -7.68 -6.22
CA PRO A 453 21.07 -8.75 -7.04
C PRO A 453 19.87 -9.39 -6.32
N ARG A 454 18.71 -8.74 -6.38
CA ARG A 454 17.42 -9.28 -5.95
C ARG A 454 16.73 -9.92 -7.14
N GLU A 455 16.14 -11.10 -6.93
CA GLU A 455 15.16 -11.63 -7.88
C GLU A 455 13.98 -10.64 -7.94
N ARG A 456 13.42 -10.41 -9.14
CA ARG A 456 12.30 -9.45 -9.31
C ARG A 456 11.07 -9.83 -8.49
N VAL A 457 10.95 -11.10 -8.10
CA VAL A 457 9.87 -11.69 -7.29
C VAL A 457 10.53 -12.39 -6.12
N GLN A 458 10.03 -12.20 -4.90
CA GLN A 458 10.70 -12.71 -3.71
C GLN A 458 10.02 -13.90 -3.03
N TYR A 459 8.71 -14.12 -3.26
CA TYR A 459 7.92 -15.19 -2.64
C TYR A 459 8.12 -15.30 -1.12
N THR A 460 8.16 -14.15 -0.45
CA THR A 460 8.54 -14.06 0.95
C THR A 460 7.41 -14.37 1.90
N PHE A 461 7.73 -14.97 3.04
CA PHE A 461 6.78 -15.31 4.07
C PHE A 461 7.46 -15.35 5.44
N LEU A 462 6.71 -15.07 6.49
CA LEU A 462 7.16 -15.27 7.86
C LEU A 462 6.76 -16.67 8.31
N ARG A 463 7.73 -17.45 8.75
CA ARG A 463 7.53 -18.74 9.42
C ARG A 463 7.67 -18.56 10.92
N VAL A 464 6.67 -18.97 11.70
CA VAL A 464 6.73 -18.92 13.17
C VAL A 464 6.60 -20.32 13.75
N ARG A 465 7.61 -20.74 14.49
CA ARG A 465 7.66 -22.02 15.20
C ARG A 465 7.97 -21.75 16.67
N GLY A 466 7.11 -22.22 17.57
CA GLY A 466 7.20 -21.80 18.97
C GLY A 466 7.06 -20.29 19.11
N HIS A 467 8.04 -19.63 19.73
CA HIS A 467 8.12 -18.17 19.90
C HIS A 467 9.16 -17.51 18.98
N GLU A 468 9.65 -18.24 17.97
CA GLU A 468 10.68 -17.76 17.04
C GLU A 468 10.07 -17.55 15.65
N GLY A 469 10.42 -16.41 15.04
CA GLY A 469 10.02 -16.04 13.69
C GLY A 469 11.22 -15.99 12.76
N GLU A 470 11.07 -16.53 11.56
CA GLU A 470 12.09 -16.54 10.51
C GLU A 470 11.49 -16.02 9.20
N LEU A 471 12.14 -15.03 8.60
CA LEU A 471 11.75 -14.52 7.29
C LEU A 471 12.36 -15.41 6.20
N MET A 472 11.49 -16.05 5.42
CA MET A 472 11.84 -17.04 4.43
C MET A 472 11.36 -16.60 3.04
N SER A 473 11.96 -17.14 2.00
CA SER A 473 11.58 -16.98 0.60
C SER A 473 11.36 -18.36 0.00
N TRP A 474 10.20 -18.59 -0.62
CA TRP A 474 9.94 -19.82 -1.34
C TRP A 474 10.77 -19.87 -2.63
N SER A 475 11.45 -20.99 -2.89
CA SER A 475 12.21 -21.18 -4.14
C SER A 475 11.51 -22.22 -5.01
N PRO A 476 10.73 -21.82 -6.03
CA PRO A 476 10.05 -22.76 -6.91
C PRO A 476 10.98 -23.77 -7.58
N GLY A 477 12.18 -23.32 -7.99
CA GLY A 477 13.17 -24.17 -8.64
C GLY A 477 13.78 -25.23 -7.72
N ARG A 478 13.80 -25.01 -6.40
CA ARG A 478 14.30 -25.98 -5.41
C ARG A 478 13.20 -26.81 -4.76
N GLY A 479 11.96 -26.32 -4.77
CA GLY A 479 10.85 -26.95 -4.04
C GLY A 479 10.97 -26.86 -2.52
N GLU A 480 11.79 -25.91 -2.02
CA GLU A 480 12.00 -25.68 -0.60
C GLU A 480 12.22 -24.17 -0.32
N PRO A 481 11.95 -23.70 0.91
CA PRO A 481 12.21 -22.33 1.30
C PRO A 481 13.68 -22.08 1.65
N LYS A 482 14.17 -20.88 1.33
CA LYS A 482 15.50 -20.36 1.69
C LYS A 482 15.36 -19.15 2.62
N PRO A 483 16.31 -18.87 3.53
CA PRO A 483 16.30 -17.63 4.30
C PRO A 483 16.35 -16.40 3.38
N VAL A 484 15.65 -15.33 3.75
CA VAL A 484 15.76 -14.04 3.06
C VAL A 484 17.13 -13.42 3.32
N VAL A 485 17.79 -12.94 2.28
CA VAL A 485 19.11 -12.30 2.39
C VAL A 485 18.92 -10.81 2.65
N LEU A 486 19.12 -10.42 3.90
CA LEU A 486 19.12 -9.03 4.35
C LEU A 486 20.55 -8.60 4.70
N LEU A 487 20.97 -7.45 4.22
CA LEU A 487 22.22 -6.84 4.65
C LEU A 487 22.03 -6.13 5.98
N ASP A 488 23.09 -6.10 6.79
CA ASP A 488 23.08 -5.35 8.03
C ASP A 488 22.84 -3.87 7.73
N GLU A 489 21.82 -3.28 8.36
CA GLU A 489 21.59 -1.85 8.28
C GLU A 489 22.72 -1.21 9.11
N ALA A 490 23.73 -0.63 8.45
CA ALA A 490 24.78 0.11 9.14
C ALA A 490 24.11 1.06 10.12
N ALA A 491 24.27 0.78 11.43
CA ALA A 491 23.66 1.56 12.51
C ALA A 491 23.79 3.03 12.13
N GLU A 492 22.65 3.72 11.99
CA GLU A 492 22.60 5.14 11.66
C GLU A 492 23.74 5.80 12.41
N ARG A 493 24.75 6.29 11.66
CA ARG A 493 25.86 7.03 12.25
C ARG A 493 25.22 8.03 13.18
N ALA A 494 25.48 7.86 14.47
CA ALA A 494 24.94 8.67 15.53
C ALA A 494 24.85 10.11 15.04
N THR A 495 23.63 10.64 15.01
CA THR A 495 23.41 12.07 14.87
C THR A 495 24.35 12.75 15.88
N PRO A 496 25.33 13.55 15.44
CA PRO A 496 26.12 14.34 16.37
C PRO A 496 25.16 15.41 16.91
N GLY A 497 24.57 15.17 18.10
CA GLY A 497 23.63 16.12 18.68
C GLY A 497 22.87 15.69 19.93
N GLU A 498 22.70 14.40 20.22
CA GLU A 498 22.09 13.99 21.50
C GLU A 498 23.17 13.81 22.57
N THR A 499 23.55 14.93 23.20
CA THR A 499 24.23 14.88 24.50
C THR A 499 23.26 14.34 25.56
N PRO A 500 23.68 13.40 26.41
CA PRO A 500 22.87 12.92 27.52
C PRO A 500 22.77 14.02 28.59
N SER A 501 21.54 14.35 28.98
CA SER A 501 21.23 15.00 30.26
C SER A 501 20.24 14.13 31.02
#